data_AF-A0A925WVZ4-F1
#
_entry.id   AF-A0A925WVZ4-F1
#
_cell.length_a   1.000
_cell.length_b   1.000
_cell.length_c   1.000
_cell.angle_alpha   90.00
_cell.angle_beta   90.00
_cell.angle_gamma   90.00
#
_symmetry.space_group_name_H-M   'P 1'
#
loop_
_entity.id
_entity.type
_entity.pdbx_description
1 polymer ?
#
loop_
_entity_poly.entity_id
_entity_poly.type
_entity_poly.pdbx_seq_one_letter_code
_entity_poly.pdbx_strand_id
1 'polypeptide(L)'
;MRMNQMMVNLAVLATLGASAPATFARAPGNLPTTTASATEYDRAQVSAATANAYVNLRKDVERNWIMPQLTVGEFVRRAHGEDALRVAVRQAQQIGGPRWIDDQTCQIKVETTGTTLARALVEIARNDPQRTMSADEVERRLADWDRRSFSATGTSIAANKVHEVRPIGAPAWRAVDDASRVAAVDAARENAVARVLDDLRSIRLSETITVGDVLSRNEAVANRLTELLRNRPVTSIQFRDDLQVQYTLSVSRRELVETFVEAAKKAGVELPPDATQEKLHPQFRQEITSTTGVAVARAGNNVVMNAAPNLVPAQPPRWVFDQIDASGSAKFRNSPLHTKQDAEDSATDAIRSKLLAMKLSEGLTLGEAADRDPAIRAAVDRALSRARTFKVDYDSDGSVSVKMMLDPRELWTDLSRP
;
A
#
# COMPACT_ATOMS: atom_id res chain seq x y z
N MET A 1 -58.86 0.56 -22.18
CA MET A 1 -59.79 0.42 -21.03
C MET A 1 -59.64 -0.98 -20.43
N ARG A 2 -58.65 -1.18 -19.56
CA ARG A 2 -58.55 -2.35 -18.65
C ARG A 2 -57.80 -1.88 -17.41
N MET A 3 -58.55 -1.74 -16.32
CA MET A 3 -58.10 -1.51 -14.95
C MET A 3 -57.51 -2.82 -14.40
N ASN A 4 -56.36 -2.74 -13.73
CA ASN A 4 -55.93 -3.76 -12.78
C ASN A 4 -55.78 -3.11 -11.41
N GLN A 5 -56.75 -3.42 -10.54
CA GLN A 5 -56.67 -3.27 -9.09
C GLN A 5 -55.65 -4.29 -8.55
N MET A 6 -54.85 -3.89 -7.55
CA MET A 6 -54.31 -4.85 -6.60
C MET A 6 -54.51 -4.33 -5.18
N MET A 7 -55.14 -5.20 -4.39
CA MET A 7 -55.63 -5.02 -3.04
C MET A 7 -54.51 -4.83 -2.02
N VAL A 8 -54.79 -3.92 -1.09
CA VAL A 8 -54.26 -3.87 0.27
C VAL A 8 -54.83 -5.04 1.06
N ASN A 9 -54.00 -5.74 1.86
CA ASN A 9 -54.49 -6.52 2.98
C ASN A 9 -53.59 -6.35 4.21
N LEU A 10 -54.27 -6.16 5.33
CA LEU A 10 -53.82 -5.69 6.63
C LEU A 10 -54.10 -6.79 7.67
N ALA A 11 -53.27 -6.81 8.73
CA ALA A 11 -53.42 -7.49 10.02
C ALA A 11 -53.26 -9.03 10.01
N VAL A 12 -52.54 -9.62 10.97
CA VAL A 12 -53.09 -9.92 12.31
C VAL A 12 -52.02 -10.41 13.32
N LEU A 13 -52.21 -9.94 14.56
CA LEU A 13 -51.91 -10.45 15.90
C LEU A 13 -50.50 -10.59 16.51
N ALA A 14 -50.47 -10.05 17.73
CA ALA A 14 -49.46 -10.06 18.77
C ALA A 14 -49.29 -11.41 19.48
N THR A 15 -48.12 -11.59 20.11
CA THR A 15 -47.98 -12.30 21.39
C THR A 15 -46.97 -11.56 22.27
N LEU A 16 -47.46 -11.12 23.43
CA LEU A 16 -46.73 -10.48 24.51
C LEU A 16 -46.05 -11.57 25.35
N GLY A 17 -44.73 -11.46 25.51
CA GLY A 17 -43.95 -12.19 26.52
C GLY A 17 -43.17 -11.20 27.37
N ALA A 18 -43.66 -10.93 28.58
CA ALA A 18 -42.96 -10.11 29.56
C ALA A 18 -41.84 -10.92 30.23
N SER A 19 -40.62 -10.39 30.21
CA SER A 19 -39.50 -10.90 31.00
C SER A 19 -38.76 -9.70 31.60
N ALA A 20 -38.67 -9.67 32.92
CA ALA A 20 -38.07 -8.59 33.68
C ALA A 20 -36.56 -8.46 33.39
N PRO A 21 -36.02 -7.23 33.24
CA PRO A 21 -34.57 -7.05 33.14
C PRO A 21 -33.94 -7.07 34.54
N ALA A 22 -33.07 -8.05 34.78
CA ALA A 22 -32.15 -8.03 35.92
C ALA A 22 -31.18 -6.85 35.75
N THR A 23 -31.25 -5.88 36.65
CA THR A 23 -30.34 -4.73 36.70
C THR A 23 -29.00 -5.17 37.28
N PHE A 24 -28.05 -5.54 36.44
CA PHE A 24 -26.65 -5.64 36.83
C PHE A 24 -26.00 -4.27 36.73
N ALA A 25 -25.74 -3.64 37.87
CA ALA A 25 -24.91 -2.45 37.98
C ALA A 25 -23.46 -2.81 37.64
N ARG A 26 -23.04 -2.53 36.40
CA ARG A 26 -21.66 -2.67 35.94
C ARG A 26 -20.91 -1.38 36.28
N ALA A 27 -19.89 -1.49 37.13
CA ALA A 27 -18.99 -0.38 37.44
C ALA A 27 -18.35 0.17 36.14
N PRO A 28 -18.16 1.51 36.02
CA PRO A 28 -17.50 2.10 34.86
C PRO A 28 -16.00 1.78 34.90
N GLY A 29 -15.63 0.63 34.33
CA GLY A 29 -14.25 0.35 33.98
C GLY A 29 -13.89 1.18 32.75
N ASN A 30 -12.96 2.12 32.93
CA ASN A 30 -12.31 2.83 31.82
C ASN A 30 -11.61 1.80 30.93
N LEU A 31 -12.26 1.42 29.83
CA LEU A 31 -11.63 0.65 28.77
C LEU A 31 -10.71 1.59 27.96
N PRO A 32 -9.48 1.18 27.64
CA PRO A 32 -8.54 2.00 26.90
C PRO A 32 -9.06 2.30 25.49
N THR A 33 -9.06 3.57 25.11
CA THR A 33 -9.58 4.16 23.86
C THR A 33 -8.76 3.84 22.60
N THR A 34 -8.03 2.73 22.57
CA THR A 34 -7.01 2.41 21.54
C THR A 34 -7.59 1.99 20.17
N THR A 35 -8.92 1.95 20.00
CA THR A 35 -9.53 1.47 18.75
C THR A 35 -9.71 2.55 17.67
N ALA A 36 -9.76 3.84 18.04
CA ALA A 36 -10.06 4.90 17.08
C ALA A 36 -8.92 5.17 16.08
N SER A 37 -7.66 5.05 16.52
CA SER A 37 -6.49 5.34 15.69
C SER A 37 -6.25 4.27 14.62
N ALA A 38 -6.39 2.98 14.97
CA ALA A 38 -6.23 1.88 14.02
C ALA A 38 -7.17 2.03 12.80
N THR A 39 -8.42 2.41 13.03
CA THR A 39 -9.40 2.60 11.95
C THR A 39 -9.07 3.76 11.01
N GLU A 40 -8.42 4.81 11.51
CA GLU A 40 -8.04 5.96 10.68
C GLU A 40 -6.83 5.64 9.79
N TYR A 41 -5.83 4.94 10.32
CA TYR A 41 -4.70 4.44 9.52
C TYR A 41 -5.16 3.48 8.43
N ASP A 42 -6.05 2.53 8.78
CA ASP A 42 -6.62 1.60 7.81
C ASP A 42 -7.35 2.35 6.70
N ARG A 43 -8.15 3.38 7.04
CA ARG A 43 -8.86 4.20 6.06
C ARG A 43 -7.90 4.95 5.15
N ALA A 44 -6.82 5.51 5.68
CA ALA A 44 -5.81 6.20 4.89
C ALA A 44 -5.08 5.23 3.94
N GLN A 45 -4.74 4.02 4.39
CA GLN A 45 -4.13 2.98 3.57
C GLN A 45 -5.07 2.49 2.47
N VAL A 46 -6.34 2.22 2.79
CA VAL A 46 -7.35 1.84 1.80
C VAL A 46 -7.52 2.95 0.76
N SER A 47 -7.65 4.20 1.19
CA SER A 47 -7.73 5.35 0.29
C SER A 47 -6.50 5.45 -0.63
N ALA A 48 -5.30 5.23 -0.09
CA ALA A 48 -4.05 5.21 -0.85
C ALA A 48 -3.99 4.08 -1.88
N ALA A 49 -4.38 2.86 -1.49
CA ALA A 49 -4.41 1.71 -2.39
C ALA A 49 -5.43 1.92 -3.51
N THR A 50 -6.61 2.46 -3.19
CA THR A 50 -7.63 2.83 -4.18
C THR A 50 -7.13 3.89 -5.16
N ALA A 51 -6.49 4.96 -4.66
CA ALA A 51 -5.92 6.00 -5.52
C ALA A 51 -4.82 5.43 -6.45
N ASN A 52 -3.96 4.55 -5.92
CA ASN A 52 -2.96 3.85 -6.72
C ASN A 52 -3.59 2.94 -7.77
N ALA A 53 -4.69 2.25 -7.45
CA ALA A 53 -5.42 1.38 -8.37
C ALA A 53 -5.95 2.16 -9.58
N TYR A 54 -6.52 3.35 -9.37
CA TYR A 54 -6.95 4.22 -10.47
C TYR A 54 -5.78 4.73 -11.33
N VAL A 55 -4.63 5.05 -10.73
CA VAL A 55 -3.43 5.45 -11.48
C VAL A 55 -2.94 4.29 -12.35
N ASN A 56 -2.90 3.07 -11.80
CA ASN A 56 -2.49 1.88 -12.53
C ASN A 56 -3.48 1.54 -13.64
N LEU A 57 -4.79 1.64 -13.38
CA LEU A 57 -5.84 1.44 -14.38
C LEU A 57 -5.69 2.44 -15.54
N ARG A 58 -5.47 3.72 -15.24
CA ARG A 58 -5.23 4.72 -16.28
C ARG A 58 -4.01 4.38 -17.12
N LYS A 59 -2.87 4.04 -16.49
CA LYS A 59 -1.63 3.66 -17.20
C LYS A 59 -1.84 2.45 -18.10
N ASP A 60 -2.61 1.47 -17.64
CA ASP A 60 -2.95 0.28 -18.44
C ASP A 60 -3.79 0.67 -19.66
N VAL A 61 -4.85 1.46 -19.47
CA VAL A 61 -5.68 1.99 -20.55
C VAL A 61 -4.87 2.81 -21.55
N GLU A 62 -3.99 3.71 -21.08
CA GLU A 62 -3.14 4.57 -21.92
C GLU A 62 -2.19 3.77 -22.83
N ARG A 63 -1.79 2.55 -22.44
CA ARG A 63 -0.92 1.67 -23.24
C ARG A 63 -1.66 0.91 -24.34
N ASN A 64 -2.99 0.89 -24.33
CA ASN A 64 -3.76 0.19 -25.34
C ASN A 64 -3.72 0.95 -26.67
N TRP A 65 -3.67 0.20 -27.77
CA TRP A 65 -3.66 0.76 -29.12
C TRP A 65 -5.09 1.07 -29.58
N ILE A 66 -5.29 2.25 -30.17
CA ILE A 66 -6.51 2.60 -30.92
C ILE A 66 -6.33 2.18 -32.39
N MET A 67 -5.13 2.37 -32.93
CA MET A 67 -4.73 1.93 -34.27
C MET A 67 -3.22 1.66 -34.31
N PRO A 68 -2.68 0.99 -35.36
CA PRO A 68 -1.24 0.83 -35.49
C PRO A 68 -0.57 2.20 -35.44
N GLN A 69 0.38 2.40 -34.53
CA GLN A 69 1.08 3.68 -34.28
C GLN A 69 0.32 4.76 -33.50
N LEU A 70 -0.82 4.45 -32.88
CA LEU A 70 -1.47 5.38 -31.94
C LEU A 70 -2.04 4.65 -30.72
N THR A 71 -1.42 4.92 -29.58
CA THR A 71 -1.94 4.50 -28.27
C THR A 71 -3.00 5.46 -27.76
N VAL A 72 -3.83 5.00 -26.82
CA VAL A 72 -4.79 5.86 -26.11
C VAL A 72 -4.07 7.03 -25.42
N GLY A 73 -2.92 6.79 -24.79
CA GLY A 73 -2.16 7.82 -24.11
C GLY A 73 -1.65 8.91 -25.07
N GLU A 74 -1.24 8.56 -26.29
CA GLU A 74 -0.85 9.53 -27.32
C GLU A 74 -2.07 10.29 -27.87
N PHE A 75 -3.16 9.59 -28.13
CA PHE A 75 -4.41 10.19 -28.59
C PHE A 75 -4.93 11.23 -27.59
N VAL A 76 -5.05 10.86 -26.32
CA VAL A 76 -5.53 11.74 -25.25
C VAL A 76 -4.65 12.97 -25.10
N ARG A 77 -3.32 12.82 -25.19
CA ARG A 77 -2.39 13.94 -25.08
C ARG A 77 -2.47 14.91 -26.26
N ARG A 78 -2.70 14.40 -27.48
CA ARG A 78 -2.90 15.24 -28.68
C ARG A 78 -4.19 16.05 -28.62
N ALA A 79 -5.24 15.48 -28.03
CA ALA A 79 -6.54 16.12 -27.83
C ALA A 79 -6.68 16.90 -26.52
N HIS A 80 -5.64 16.96 -25.67
CA HIS A 80 -5.72 17.53 -24.31
C HIS A 80 -6.86 16.94 -23.46
N GLY A 81 -7.16 15.65 -23.64
CA GLY A 81 -8.27 14.95 -23.02
C GLY A 81 -7.97 14.31 -21.66
N GLU A 82 -6.83 14.62 -21.02
CA GLU A 82 -6.34 13.88 -19.86
C GLU A 82 -7.32 13.90 -18.67
N ASP A 83 -8.02 15.02 -18.47
CA ASP A 83 -9.01 15.15 -17.41
C ASP A 83 -10.28 14.34 -17.71
N ALA A 84 -10.74 14.33 -18.96
CA ALA A 84 -11.88 13.52 -19.37
C ALA A 84 -11.60 12.02 -19.21
N LEU A 85 -10.42 11.55 -19.63
CA LEU A 85 -10.01 10.16 -19.40
C LEU A 85 -9.92 9.85 -17.91
N ARG A 86 -9.36 10.77 -17.10
CA ARG A 86 -9.26 10.60 -15.64
C ARG A 86 -10.64 10.48 -14.98
N VAL A 87 -11.62 11.27 -15.42
CA VAL A 87 -13.01 11.18 -14.94
C VAL A 87 -13.61 9.82 -15.29
N ALA A 88 -13.44 9.35 -16.53
CA ALA A 88 -13.93 8.04 -16.96
C ALA A 88 -13.30 6.88 -16.17
N VAL A 89 -11.99 6.90 -15.94
CA VAL A 89 -11.29 5.90 -15.14
C VAL A 89 -11.77 5.89 -13.68
N ARG A 90 -12.12 7.04 -13.11
CA ARG A 90 -12.66 7.14 -11.74
C ARG A 90 -14.07 6.55 -11.58
N GLN A 91 -14.78 6.29 -12.68
CA GLN A 91 -16.05 5.56 -12.66
C GLN A 91 -15.84 4.04 -12.51
N ALA A 92 -14.59 3.56 -12.57
CA ALA A 92 -14.29 2.16 -12.31
C ALA A 92 -14.75 1.76 -10.90
N GLN A 93 -15.35 0.57 -10.82
CA GLN A 93 -15.89 0.02 -9.59
C GLN A 93 -14.81 -0.78 -8.87
N GLN A 94 -14.83 -0.73 -7.54
CA GLN A 94 -14.01 -1.61 -6.74
C GLN A 94 -14.57 -3.04 -6.82
N ILE A 95 -13.69 -4.01 -7.10
CA ILE A 95 -14.05 -5.43 -7.15
C ILE A 95 -13.66 -6.08 -5.83
N GLY A 96 -14.67 -6.45 -5.04
CA GLY A 96 -14.48 -7.00 -3.70
C GLY A 96 -14.10 -5.96 -2.64
N GLY A 97 -13.76 -6.41 -1.44
CA GLY A 97 -13.28 -5.56 -0.35
C GLY A 97 -11.76 -5.30 -0.42
N PRO A 98 -11.22 -4.44 0.47
CA PRO A 98 -9.79 -4.34 0.70
C PRO A 98 -9.19 -5.70 1.06
N ARG A 99 -8.09 -6.06 0.40
CA ARG A 99 -7.32 -7.27 0.72
C ARG A 99 -6.05 -6.88 1.44
N TRP A 100 -5.89 -7.36 2.66
CA TRP A 100 -4.67 -7.22 3.45
C TRP A 100 -3.76 -8.42 3.16
N ILE A 101 -2.57 -8.18 2.63
CA ILE A 101 -1.56 -9.25 2.43
C ILE A 101 -0.94 -9.63 3.78
N ASP A 102 -0.74 -8.62 4.60
CA ASP A 102 -0.21 -8.64 5.96
C ASP A 102 -0.89 -7.50 6.75
N ASP A 103 -0.44 -7.23 7.97
CA ASP A 103 -0.98 -6.18 8.84
C ASP A 103 -0.77 -4.73 8.33
N GLN A 104 -0.11 -4.55 7.18
CA GLN A 104 0.48 -3.25 6.76
C GLN A 104 0.34 -2.96 5.27
N THR A 105 0.02 -3.96 4.47
CA THR A 105 -0.05 -3.89 3.01
C THR A 105 -1.48 -4.10 2.57
N CYS A 106 -2.11 -3.02 2.12
CA CYS A 106 -3.46 -3.03 1.59
C CYS A 106 -3.43 -3.14 0.06
N GLN A 107 -4.26 -4.00 -0.51
CA GLN A 107 -4.52 -4.10 -1.94
C GLN A 107 -5.97 -3.82 -2.27
N ILE A 108 -6.18 -3.04 -3.33
CA ILE A 108 -7.51 -2.75 -3.89
C ILE A 108 -7.50 -3.08 -5.37
N LYS A 109 -8.51 -3.80 -5.84
CA LYS A 109 -8.73 -4.06 -7.26
C LYS A 109 -9.88 -3.19 -7.75
N VAL A 110 -9.69 -2.49 -8.86
CA VAL A 110 -10.74 -1.74 -9.57
C VAL A 110 -10.91 -2.27 -10.98
N GLU A 111 -12.11 -2.14 -11.52
CA GLU A 111 -12.46 -2.56 -12.88
C GLU A 111 -13.42 -1.57 -13.54
N THR A 112 -13.21 -1.31 -14.83
CA THR A 112 -14.13 -0.55 -15.68
C THR A 112 -14.42 -1.31 -16.98
N THR A 113 -15.59 -1.05 -17.57
CA THR A 113 -15.97 -1.61 -18.86
C THR A 113 -15.33 -0.84 -20.00
N GLY A 114 -14.97 -1.52 -21.08
CA GLY A 114 -14.43 -0.88 -22.26
C GLY A 114 -15.40 0.09 -22.92
N THR A 115 -16.72 -0.15 -22.85
CA THR A 115 -17.76 0.80 -23.31
C THR A 115 -17.66 2.16 -22.63
N THR A 116 -17.40 2.18 -21.32
CA THR A 116 -17.29 3.44 -20.55
C THR A 116 -16.09 4.25 -21.04
N LEU A 117 -14.96 3.58 -21.26
CA LEU A 117 -13.75 4.21 -21.76
C LEU A 117 -13.88 4.63 -23.23
N ALA A 118 -14.46 3.79 -24.08
CA ALA A 118 -14.69 4.08 -25.49
C ALA A 118 -15.54 5.32 -25.66
N ARG A 119 -16.64 5.44 -24.90
CA ARG A 119 -17.49 6.65 -24.89
C ARG A 119 -16.70 7.90 -24.52
N ALA A 120 -15.85 7.83 -23.49
CA ALA A 120 -15.03 8.96 -23.07
C ALA A 120 -14.02 9.36 -24.15
N LEU A 121 -13.40 8.39 -24.85
CA LEU A 121 -12.46 8.66 -25.94
C LEU A 121 -13.13 9.27 -27.17
N VAL A 122 -14.33 8.80 -27.52
CA VAL A 122 -15.17 9.40 -28.57
C VAL A 122 -15.51 10.85 -28.22
N GLU A 123 -15.88 11.11 -26.97
CA GLU A 123 -16.19 12.47 -26.51
C GLU A 123 -14.96 13.39 -26.55
N ILE A 124 -13.78 12.89 -26.20
CA ILE A 124 -12.51 13.61 -26.36
C ILE A 124 -12.27 13.97 -27.83
N ALA A 125 -12.49 13.05 -28.78
CA ALA A 125 -12.36 13.33 -30.21
C ALA A 125 -13.38 14.36 -30.72
N ARG A 126 -14.62 14.36 -30.20
CA ARG A 126 -15.63 15.36 -30.58
C ARG A 126 -15.24 16.77 -30.17
N ASN A 127 -14.55 16.91 -29.04
CA ASN A 127 -14.14 18.20 -28.51
C ASN A 127 -12.91 18.78 -29.24
N ASP A 128 -12.08 17.96 -29.90
CA ASP A 128 -10.93 18.42 -30.69
C ASP A 128 -10.71 17.60 -31.99
N PRO A 129 -11.61 17.73 -32.99
CA PRO A 129 -11.55 16.93 -34.20
C PRO A 129 -10.40 17.31 -35.14
N GLN A 130 -9.74 18.46 -34.93
CA GLN A 130 -8.67 18.94 -35.81
C GLN A 130 -7.31 18.33 -35.46
N ARG A 131 -7.08 17.97 -34.19
CA ARG A 131 -5.81 17.43 -33.71
C ARG A 131 -5.76 15.90 -33.66
N THR A 132 -6.92 15.27 -33.74
CA THR A 132 -7.06 13.81 -33.69
C THR A 132 -7.91 13.26 -34.84
N MET A 133 -8.16 11.95 -34.85
CA MET A 133 -9.13 11.35 -35.77
C MET A 133 -10.56 11.76 -35.41
N SER A 134 -11.49 11.63 -36.36
CA SER A 134 -12.90 11.94 -36.11
C SER A 134 -13.52 11.01 -35.07
N ALA A 135 -14.54 11.49 -34.38
CA ALA A 135 -15.29 10.72 -33.38
C ALA A 135 -15.82 9.39 -33.95
N ASP A 136 -16.33 9.40 -35.18
CA ASP A 136 -16.85 8.20 -35.86
C ASP A 136 -15.75 7.17 -36.16
N GLU A 137 -14.52 7.64 -36.46
CA GLU A 137 -13.37 6.74 -36.64
C GLU A 137 -12.93 6.15 -35.30
N VAL A 138 -12.87 6.96 -34.22
CA VAL A 138 -12.60 6.44 -32.86
C VAL A 138 -13.63 5.38 -32.49
N GLU A 139 -14.91 5.67 -32.67
CA GLU A 139 -16.01 4.75 -32.35
C GLU A 139 -15.88 3.43 -33.10
N ARG A 140 -15.60 3.49 -34.42
CA ARG A 140 -15.39 2.28 -35.23
C ARG A 140 -14.18 1.47 -34.77
N ARG A 141 -13.09 2.14 -34.38
CA ARG A 141 -11.84 1.49 -33.94
C ARG A 141 -11.97 0.85 -32.56
N LEU A 142 -12.85 1.37 -31.71
CA LEU A 142 -13.08 0.88 -30.36
C LEU A 142 -14.31 -0.03 -30.25
N ALA A 143 -14.92 -0.44 -31.37
CA ALA A 143 -16.14 -1.25 -31.36
C ALA A 143 -15.98 -2.60 -30.64
N ASP A 144 -14.77 -3.16 -30.59
CA ASP A 144 -14.47 -4.40 -29.86
C ASP A 144 -14.30 -4.18 -28.35
N TRP A 145 -14.10 -2.94 -27.89
CA TRP A 145 -13.96 -2.61 -26.47
C TRP A 145 -15.23 -2.84 -25.67
N ASP A 146 -16.40 -2.87 -26.33
CA ASP A 146 -17.66 -3.20 -25.65
C ASP A 146 -17.67 -4.60 -25.01
N ARG A 147 -16.77 -5.48 -25.44
CA ARG A 147 -16.59 -6.84 -24.88
C ARG A 147 -15.38 -6.97 -23.96
N ARG A 148 -14.67 -5.86 -23.70
CA ARG A 148 -13.45 -5.84 -22.90
C ARG A 148 -13.73 -5.25 -21.52
N SER A 149 -13.05 -5.77 -20.50
CA SER A 149 -12.91 -5.10 -19.21
C SER A 149 -11.45 -4.72 -18.99
N PHE A 150 -11.26 -3.63 -18.25
CA PHE A 150 -9.94 -3.15 -17.85
C PHE A 150 -9.91 -3.17 -16.33
N SER A 151 -8.92 -3.84 -15.75
CA SER A 151 -8.78 -3.92 -14.30
C SER A 151 -7.35 -3.62 -13.88
N ALA A 152 -7.20 -3.05 -12.69
CA ALA A 152 -5.89 -2.84 -12.10
C ALA A 152 -5.94 -3.03 -10.59
N THR A 153 -4.81 -3.44 -10.04
CA THR A 153 -4.60 -3.52 -8.59
C THR A 153 -3.73 -2.36 -8.15
N GLY A 154 -4.15 -1.68 -7.10
CA GLY A 154 -3.35 -0.71 -6.37
C GLY A 154 -2.91 -1.28 -5.04
N THR A 155 -1.72 -0.88 -4.61
CA THR A 155 -1.13 -1.30 -3.33
C THR A 155 -0.77 -0.10 -2.49
N SER A 156 -0.91 -0.21 -1.17
CA SER A 156 -0.34 0.74 -0.22
C SER A 156 0.31 0.04 0.96
N ILE A 157 1.37 0.65 1.49
CA ILE A 157 2.14 0.18 2.65
C ILE A 157 2.06 1.25 3.74
N ALA A 158 1.88 0.83 4.99
CA ALA A 158 1.89 1.73 6.15
C ALA A 158 3.23 2.49 6.26
N ALA A 159 3.17 3.77 6.65
CA ALA A 159 4.35 4.64 6.68
C ALA A 159 5.44 4.15 7.66
N ASN A 160 5.04 3.62 8.81
CA ASN A 160 5.94 3.11 9.85
C ASN A 160 6.58 1.75 9.50
N LYS A 161 6.27 1.21 8.32
CA LYS A 161 6.56 -0.18 7.95
C LYS A 161 7.33 -0.35 6.65
N VAL A 162 7.55 0.76 5.98
CA VAL A 162 8.37 0.88 4.77
C VAL A 162 9.77 0.28 4.92
N HIS A 163 10.31 0.23 6.14
CA HIS A 163 11.62 -0.33 6.45
C HIS A 163 11.67 -1.86 6.34
N GLU A 164 10.52 -2.54 6.44
CA GLU A 164 10.43 -3.99 6.31
C GLU A 164 10.52 -4.42 4.83
N VAL A 165 10.20 -3.52 3.90
CA VAL A 165 10.27 -3.78 2.45
C VAL A 165 11.72 -4.03 2.01
N ARG A 166 11.98 -5.23 1.48
CA ARG A 166 13.29 -5.64 0.96
C ARG A 166 13.37 -5.47 -0.56
N PRO A 167 14.56 -5.19 -1.12
CA PRO A 167 14.78 -5.18 -2.57
C PRO A 167 14.51 -6.56 -3.16
N ILE A 168 13.59 -6.66 -4.13
CA ILE A 168 13.30 -7.90 -4.85
C ILE A 168 13.91 -7.77 -6.25
N GLY A 169 14.73 -8.75 -6.64
CA GLY A 169 15.28 -8.80 -8.00
C GLY A 169 16.33 -7.73 -8.31
N ALA A 170 16.95 -7.10 -7.31
CA ALA A 170 17.97 -6.07 -7.48
C ALA A 170 19.32 -6.54 -6.88
N PRO A 171 20.19 -7.25 -7.65
CA PRO A 171 21.40 -7.89 -7.14
C PRO A 171 22.38 -6.93 -6.48
N ALA A 172 22.46 -5.67 -6.94
CA ALA A 172 23.33 -4.65 -6.37
C ALA A 172 23.07 -4.39 -4.88
N TRP A 173 21.83 -4.60 -4.43
CA TRP A 173 21.45 -4.38 -3.03
C TRP A 173 21.91 -5.48 -2.08
N ARG A 174 22.42 -6.62 -2.57
CA ARG A 174 22.91 -7.71 -1.70
C ARG A 174 24.11 -7.28 -0.84
N ALA A 175 24.91 -6.35 -1.34
CA ALA A 175 26.08 -5.83 -0.64
C ALA A 175 25.76 -4.62 0.26
N VAL A 176 24.53 -4.12 0.23
CA VAL A 176 24.11 -2.98 1.07
C VAL A 176 23.60 -3.52 2.39
N ASP A 177 24.23 -3.09 3.49
CA ASP A 177 23.79 -3.46 4.83
C ASP A 177 22.41 -2.84 5.16
N ASP A 178 21.71 -3.44 6.13
CA ASP A 178 20.33 -3.05 6.42
C ASP A 178 20.21 -1.61 6.91
N ALA A 179 21.20 -1.09 7.66
CA ALA A 179 21.19 0.28 8.15
C ALA A 179 21.32 1.29 7.01
N SER A 180 22.24 1.02 6.05
CA SER A 180 22.38 1.83 4.84
C SER A 180 21.12 1.79 3.96
N ARG A 181 20.46 0.64 3.86
CA ARG A 181 19.18 0.51 3.16
C ARG A 181 18.07 1.31 3.85
N VAL A 182 17.89 1.16 5.16
CA VAL A 182 16.91 1.91 5.95
C VAL A 182 17.15 3.42 5.80
N ALA A 183 18.40 3.87 5.93
CA ALA A 183 18.76 5.27 5.75
C ALA A 183 18.45 5.80 4.34
N ALA A 184 18.62 4.97 3.30
CA ALA A 184 18.23 5.34 1.93
C ALA A 184 16.71 5.45 1.77
N VAL A 185 15.94 4.56 2.39
CA VAL A 185 14.47 4.64 2.42
C VAL A 185 14.00 5.90 3.15
N ASP A 186 14.57 6.20 4.32
CA ASP A 186 14.29 7.43 5.07
C ASP A 186 14.65 8.67 4.26
N ALA A 187 15.83 8.72 3.65
CA ALA A 187 16.24 9.83 2.81
C ALA A 187 15.33 10.02 1.59
N ALA A 188 14.88 8.93 0.96
CA ALA A 188 13.93 9.00 -0.15
C ALA A 188 12.55 9.50 0.32
N ARG A 189 12.10 9.09 1.52
CA ARG A 189 10.87 9.62 2.14
C ARG A 189 10.99 11.12 2.40
N GLU A 190 12.06 11.57 3.06
CA GLU A 190 12.27 12.99 3.35
C GLU A 190 12.39 13.81 2.06
N ASN A 191 13.03 13.27 1.03
CA ASN A 191 13.05 13.90 -0.29
C ASN A 191 11.64 14.01 -0.90
N ALA A 192 10.80 12.98 -0.78
CA ALA A 192 9.42 13.02 -1.26
C ALA A 192 8.59 14.08 -0.54
N VAL A 193 8.74 14.17 0.79
CA VAL A 193 8.07 15.19 1.63
C VAL A 193 8.51 16.59 1.21
N ALA A 194 9.82 16.82 1.09
CA ALA A 194 10.39 18.10 0.69
C ALA A 194 9.87 18.56 -0.69
N ARG A 195 9.81 17.65 -1.67
CA ARG A 195 9.28 17.96 -3.01
C ARG A 195 7.81 18.36 -2.99
N VAL A 196 6.97 17.67 -2.22
CA VAL A 196 5.57 18.06 -2.08
C VAL A 196 5.45 19.44 -1.44
N LEU A 197 6.24 19.74 -0.40
CA LEU A 197 6.23 21.06 0.21
C LEU A 197 6.76 22.14 -0.74
N ASP A 198 7.76 21.85 -1.55
CA ASP A 198 8.28 22.78 -2.57
C ASP A 198 7.25 23.05 -3.67
N ASP A 199 6.54 22.03 -4.16
CA ASP A 199 5.41 22.20 -5.10
C ASP A 199 4.32 23.09 -4.49
N LEU A 200 4.07 22.99 -3.17
CA LEU A 200 3.08 23.84 -2.50
C LEU A 200 3.50 25.30 -2.41
N ARG A 201 4.80 25.62 -2.39
CA ARG A 201 5.30 26.99 -2.16
C ARG A 201 4.85 27.98 -3.25
N SER A 202 4.61 27.52 -4.48
CA SER A 202 4.19 28.36 -5.61
C SER A 202 2.73 28.82 -5.52
N ILE A 203 1.90 28.16 -4.71
CA ILE A 203 0.46 28.40 -4.63
C ILE A 203 0.19 29.79 -4.06
N ARG A 204 -0.55 30.60 -4.82
CA ARG A 204 -0.89 31.98 -4.45
C ARG A 204 -2.15 31.99 -3.58
N LEU A 205 -2.02 32.59 -2.40
CA LEU A 205 -3.14 32.84 -1.48
C LEU A 205 -3.80 34.20 -1.73
N SER A 206 -2.99 35.18 -2.15
CA SER A 206 -3.40 36.50 -2.64
C SER A 206 -2.42 36.99 -3.72
N GLU A 207 -2.54 38.24 -4.15
CA GLU A 207 -1.58 38.86 -5.08
C GLU A 207 -0.16 38.96 -4.52
N THR A 208 -0.01 39.01 -3.19
CA THR A 208 1.26 39.28 -2.51
C THR A 208 1.71 38.17 -1.57
N ILE A 209 0.85 37.19 -1.28
CA ILE A 209 1.14 36.12 -0.32
C ILE A 209 1.00 34.76 -1.02
N THR A 210 2.02 33.92 -0.84
CA THR A 210 2.03 32.52 -1.25
C THR A 210 1.94 31.59 -0.05
N VAL A 211 1.64 30.31 -0.30
CA VAL A 211 1.80 29.27 0.72
C VAL A 211 3.25 29.22 1.20
N GLY A 212 4.25 29.44 0.33
CA GLY A 212 5.66 29.49 0.73
C GLY A 212 5.98 30.60 1.74
N ASP A 213 5.35 31.76 1.60
CA ASP A 213 5.48 32.86 2.58
C ASP A 213 4.89 32.46 3.94
N VAL A 214 3.76 31.76 3.95
CA VAL A 214 3.15 31.27 5.19
C VAL A 214 4.05 30.22 5.86
N LEU A 215 4.55 29.25 5.09
CA LEU A 215 5.41 28.17 5.60
C LEU A 215 6.75 28.68 6.13
N SER A 216 7.36 29.68 5.49
CA SER A 216 8.63 30.25 5.92
C SER A 216 8.52 31.10 7.20
N ARG A 217 7.38 31.77 7.40
CA ARG A 217 7.13 32.61 8.58
C ARG A 217 6.56 31.85 9.77
N ASN A 218 5.97 30.67 9.54
CA ASN A 218 5.25 29.91 10.56
C ASN A 218 5.71 28.45 10.59
N GLU A 219 6.72 28.16 11.40
CA GLU A 219 7.28 26.81 11.55
C GLU A 219 6.23 25.78 12.00
N ALA A 220 5.26 26.18 12.84
CA ALA A 220 4.18 25.29 13.28
C ALA A 220 3.31 24.76 12.12
N VAL A 221 3.05 25.60 11.11
CA VAL A 221 2.29 25.18 9.90
C VAL A 221 3.12 24.22 9.07
N ALA A 222 4.40 24.55 8.84
CA ALA A 222 5.34 23.69 8.12
C ALA A 222 5.51 22.33 8.79
N ASN A 223 5.73 22.31 10.11
CA ASN A 223 5.89 21.09 10.89
C ASN A 223 4.63 20.21 10.85
N ARG A 224 3.43 20.81 10.90
CA ARG A 224 2.17 20.06 10.80
C ARG A 224 2.01 19.39 9.43
N LEU A 225 2.35 20.08 8.34
CA LEU A 225 2.31 19.47 7.01
C LEU A 225 3.39 18.40 6.81
N THR A 226 4.61 18.64 7.31
CA THR A 226 5.68 17.64 7.31
C THR A 226 5.27 16.37 8.06
N GLU A 227 4.70 16.52 9.26
CA GLU A 227 4.20 15.40 10.07
C GLU A 227 3.10 14.62 9.33
N LEU A 228 2.11 15.34 8.78
CA LEU A 228 1.07 14.73 7.97
C LEU A 228 1.68 13.90 6.84
N LEU A 229 2.61 14.48 6.07
CA LEU A 229 3.25 13.85 4.92
C LEU A 229 4.11 12.64 5.30
N ARG A 230 4.85 12.70 6.42
CA ARG A 230 5.65 11.57 6.94
C ARG A 230 4.79 10.38 7.35
N ASN A 231 3.58 10.63 7.84
CA ASN A 231 2.65 9.60 8.27
C ASN A 231 1.78 9.04 7.12
N ARG A 232 1.97 9.51 5.88
CA ARG A 232 1.18 9.03 4.74
C ARG A 232 1.59 7.63 4.32
N PRO A 233 0.62 6.76 3.99
CA PRO A 233 0.90 5.49 3.35
C PRO A 233 1.69 5.68 2.04
N VAL A 234 2.48 4.67 1.70
CA VAL A 234 3.30 4.65 0.50
C VAL A 234 2.62 3.82 -0.56
N THR A 235 2.59 4.31 -1.79
CA THR A 235 1.97 3.57 -2.92
C THR A 235 2.98 2.76 -3.72
N SER A 236 4.27 3.12 -3.66
CA SER A 236 5.34 2.38 -4.33
C SER A 236 6.69 2.66 -3.65
N ILE A 237 7.46 1.59 -3.43
CA ILE A 237 8.89 1.66 -3.10
C ILE A 237 9.61 0.80 -4.13
N GLN A 238 10.58 1.38 -4.83
CA GLN A 238 11.37 0.67 -5.83
C GLN A 238 12.85 0.79 -5.50
N PHE A 239 13.52 -0.35 -5.51
CA PHE A 239 14.96 -0.45 -5.34
C PHE A 239 15.57 -0.73 -6.72
N ARG A 240 16.39 0.20 -7.21
CA ARG A 240 17.01 0.13 -8.55
C ARG A 240 18.43 -0.42 -8.45
N ASP A 241 18.95 -0.97 -9.55
CA ASP A 241 20.29 -1.57 -9.58
C ASP A 241 21.43 -0.57 -9.36
N ASP A 242 21.18 0.73 -9.53
CA ASP A 242 22.11 1.82 -9.23
C ASP A 242 22.07 2.26 -7.75
N LEU A 243 21.51 1.41 -6.88
CA LEU A 243 21.32 1.65 -5.44
C LEU A 243 20.40 2.85 -5.13
N GLN A 244 19.58 3.29 -6.09
CA GLN A 244 18.53 4.28 -5.82
C GLN A 244 17.28 3.62 -5.22
N VAL A 245 16.76 4.25 -4.17
CA VAL A 245 15.40 4.04 -3.67
C VAL A 245 14.51 5.11 -4.26
N GLN A 246 13.43 4.71 -4.94
CA GLN A 246 12.33 5.59 -5.30
C GLN A 246 11.16 5.35 -4.35
N TYR A 247 10.64 6.42 -3.76
CA TYR A 247 9.62 6.36 -2.72
C TYR A 247 8.45 7.26 -3.09
N THR A 248 7.26 6.69 -3.33
CA THR A 248 6.08 7.44 -3.79
C THR A 248 5.01 7.55 -2.70
N LEU A 249 4.86 8.75 -2.13
CA LEU A 249 3.86 9.07 -1.12
C LEU A 249 2.43 9.05 -1.66
N SER A 250 1.49 8.55 -0.86
CA SER A 250 0.06 8.75 -1.09
C SER A 250 -0.41 10.07 -0.51
N VAL A 251 -0.56 11.08 -1.37
CA VAL A 251 -0.94 12.43 -0.94
C VAL A 251 -2.41 12.70 -1.26
N SER A 252 -3.24 12.84 -0.22
CA SER A 252 -4.60 13.35 -0.36
C SER A 252 -4.55 14.88 -0.45
N ARG A 253 -4.75 15.41 -1.66
CA ARG A 253 -4.70 16.87 -1.89
C ARG A 253 -5.79 17.62 -1.12
N ARG A 254 -6.94 16.98 -0.90
CA ARG A 254 -8.02 17.55 -0.09
C ARG A 254 -7.59 17.72 1.36
N GLU A 255 -7.05 16.65 1.94
CA GLU A 255 -6.57 16.62 3.32
C GLU A 255 -5.39 17.58 3.54
N LEU A 256 -4.52 17.74 2.53
CA LEU A 256 -3.45 18.75 2.57
C LEU A 256 -4.01 20.18 2.69
N VAL A 257 -5.01 20.55 1.89
CA VAL A 257 -5.65 21.87 1.97
C VAL A 257 -6.32 22.06 3.32
N GLU A 258 -7.10 21.07 3.76
CA GLU A 258 -7.79 21.10 5.06
C GLU A 258 -6.79 21.28 6.20
N THR A 259 -5.70 20.50 6.21
CA THR A 259 -4.65 20.57 7.22
C THR A 259 -3.88 21.90 7.18
N PHE A 260 -3.59 22.42 5.98
CA PHE A 260 -2.93 23.72 5.84
C PHE A 260 -3.79 24.85 6.43
N VAL A 261 -5.07 24.91 6.05
CA VAL A 261 -6.00 25.94 6.53
C VAL A 261 -6.21 25.84 8.04
N GLU A 262 -6.38 24.62 8.56
CA GLU A 262 -6.51 24.38 10.00
C GLU A 262 -5.26 24.80 10.76
N ALA A 263 -4.07 24.39 10.30
CA ALA A 263 -2.80 24.72 10.92
C ALA A 263 -2.52 26.23 10.90
N ALA A 264 -2.80 26.90 9.78
CA ALA A 264 -2.68 28.36 9.66
C ALA A 264 -3.59 29.08 10.65
N LYS A 265 -4.86 28.68 10.73
CA LYS A 265 -5.83 29.23 11.69
C LYS A 265 -5.37 29.03 13.14
N LYS A 266 -4.89 27.83 13.48
CA LYS A 266 -4.39 27.51 14.83
C LYS A 266 -3.13 28.30 15.20
N ALA A 267 -2.29 28.60 14.23
CA ALA A 267 -1.10 29.44 14.40
C ALA A 267 -1.41 30.96 14.42
N GLY A 268 -2.67 31.36 14.27
CA GLY A 268 -3.06 32.78 14.22
C GLY A 268 -2.66 33.48 12.91
N VAL A 269 -2.42 32.72 11.84
CA VAL A 269 -2.14 33.28 10.52
C VAL A 269 -3.46 33.70 9.87
N GLU A 270 -3.64 34.99 9.66
CA GLU A 270 -4.77 35.52 8.90
C GLU A 270 -4.59 35.19 7.42
N LEU A 271 -5.38 34.23 6.94
CA LEU A 271 -5.45 33.90 5.52
C LEU A 271 -6.30 34.95 4.78
N PRO A 272 -5.93 35.32 3.54
CA PRO A 272 -6.74 36.22 2.72
C PRO A 272 -8.18 35.70 2.59
N PRO A 273 -9.20 36.59 2.46
CA PRO A 273 -10.59 36.17 2.28
C PRO A 273 -10.80 35.25 1.07
N ASP A 274 -9.95 35.38 0.06
CA ASP A 274 -9.95 34.56 -1.16
C ASP A 274 -9.27 33.20 -1.00
N ALA A 275 -8.55 32.96 0.09
CA ALA A 275 -7.89 31.69 0.39
C ALA A 275 -8.87 30.69 1.05
N THR A 276 -10.09 30.58 0.51
CA THR A 276 -11.06 29.58 0.97
C THR A 276 -10.66 28.18 0.49
N GLN A 277 -11.06 27.15 1.23
CA GLN A 277 -10.78 25.75 0.85
C GLN A 277 -11.22 25.45 -0.59
N GLU A 278 -12.40 25.91 -1.00
CA GLU A 278 -12.94 25.74 -2.36
C GLU A 278 -12.05 26.34 -3.44
N LYS A 279 -11.47 27.52 -3.21
CA LYS A 279 -10.57 28.20 -4.16
C LYS A 279 -9.16 27.59 -4.17
N LEU A 280 -8.68 27.08 -3.05
CA LEU A 280 -7.35 26.45 -2.94
C LEU A 280 -7.32 25.03 -3.51
N HIS A 281 -8.40 24.26 -3.39
CA HIS A 281 -8.47 22.89 -3.90
C HIS A 281 -8.02 22.72 -5.38
N PRO A 282 -8.49 23.52 -6.35
CA PRO A 282 -8.03 23.39 -7.73
C PRO A 282 -6.53 23.72 -7.89
N GLN A 283 -6.02 24.72 -7.17
CA GLN A 283 -4.60 25.08 -7.24
C GLN A 283 -3.70 23.97 -6.67
N PHE A 284 -4.03 23.46 -5.49
CA PHE A 284 -3.34 22.28 -4.91
C PHE A 284 -3.42 21.06 -5.82
N ARG A 285 -4.53 20.90 -6.56
CA ARG A 285 -4.71 19.81 -7.52
C ARG A 285 -3.75 19.92 -8.70
N GLN A 286 -3.48 21.13 -9.15
CA GLN A 286 -2.65 21.43 -10.33
C GLN A 286 -1.17 21.41 -9.96
N GLU A 287 -0.77 22.03 -8.85
CA GLU A 287 0.63 22.24 -8.50
C GLU A 287 1.34 20.98 -7.95
N ILE A 288 0.63 20.10 -7.21
CA ILE A 288 1.24 18.89 -6.66
C ILE A 288 1.40 17.84 -7.77
N THR A 289 2.58 17.85 -8.38
CA THR A 289 2.94 16.96 -9.50
C THR A 289 3.91 15.87 -9.08
N SER A 290 4.75 16.13 -8.06
CA SER A 290 5.80 15.21 -7.64
C SER A 290 5.61 14.71 -6.21
N THR A 291 5.14 13.47 -6.07
CA THR A 291 5.06 12.78 -4.77
C THR A 291 6.15 11.71 -4.61
N THR A 292 7.09 11.65 -5.56
CA THR A 292 8.16 10.64 -5.57
C THR A 292 9.48 11.27 -5.19
N GLY A 293 10.04 10.81 -4.09
CA GLY A 293 11.39 11.12 -3.66
C GLY A 293 12.37 10.05 -4.11
N VAL A 294 13.64 10.44 -4.23
CA VAL A 294 14.75 9.56 -4.60
C VAL A 294 15.91 9.76 -3.64
N ALA A 295 16.54 8.68 -3.23
CA ALA A 295 17.83 8.72 -2.54
C ALA A 295 18.70 7.53 -2.96
N VAL A 296 20.02 7.71 -2.88
CA VAL A 296 21.00 6.66 -3.17
C VAL A 296 21.46 6.06 -1.85
N ALA A 297 21.44 4.73 -1.73
CA ALA A 297 22.10 4.06 -0.62
C ALA A 297 23.61 4.25 -0.75
N ARG A 298 24.23 4.74 0.32
CA ARG A 298 25.69 4.72 0.41
C ARG A 298 26.10 3.29 0.65
N ALA A 299 26.79 2.67 -0.30
CA ALA A 299 27.52 1.45 -0.01
C ALA A 299 28.45 1.77 1.16
N GLY A 300 28.34 1.05 2.27
CA GLY A 300 29.22 1.28 3.41
C GLY A 300 30.68 1.18 2.96
N ASN A 301 31.41 2.31 2.98
CA ASN A 301 32.83 2.40 2.59
C ASN A 301 33.76 1.50 3.44
N ASN A 302 33.21 0.73 4.38
CA ASN A 302 33.94 -0.11 5.32
C ASN A 302 33.92 -1.60 4.99
N VAL A 303 33.36 -2.03 3.86
CA VAL A 303 33.65 -3.37 3.37
C VAL A 303 34.95 -3.30 2.57
N VAL A 304 36.07 -3.13 3.27
CA VAL A 304 37.27 -3.86 2.85
C VAL A 304 36.76 -5.28 2.65
N MET A 305 36.81 -5.80 1.42
CA MET A 305 36.47 -7.18 1.12
C MET A 305 37.48 -8.11 1.81
N ASN A 306 37.51 -8.10 3.15
CA ASN A 306 37.83 -9.27 3.91
C ASN A 306 36.74 -10.24 3.50
N ALA A 307 37.06 -11.11 2.53
CA ALA A 307 36.20 -12.20 2.13
C ALA A 307 35.65 -12.80 3.42
N ALA A 308 34.36 -12.54 3.67
CA ALA A 308 33.74 -12.99 4.90
C ALA A 308 34.05 -14.49 4.98
N PRO A 309 34.58 -14.99 6.10
CA PRO A 309 34.91 -16.39 6.21
C PRO A 309 33.68 -17.17 5.76
N ASN A 310 33.81 -18.03 4.75
CA ASN A 310 32.67 -18.73 4.17
C ASN A 310 32.03 -19.59 5.28
N LEU A 311 30.98 -19.07 5.91
CA LEU A 311 30.32 -19.69 7.07
C LEU A 311 29.47 -20.89 6.63
N VAL A 312 29.10 -20.93 5.35
CA VAL A 312 28.28 -21.99 4.76
C VAL A 312 29.19 -23.11 4.25
N PRO A 313 29.09 -24.34 4.79
CA PRO A 313 29.91 -25.44 4.32
C PRO A 313 29.55 -25.81 2.88
N ALA A 314 30.53 -26.31 2.12
CA ALA A 314 30.31 -26.70 0.72
C ALA A 314 29.34 -27.90 0.57
N GLN A 315 29.23 -28.75 1.61
CA GLN A 315 28.31 -29.89 1.63
C GLN A 315 27.12 -29.61 2.55
N PRO A 316 25.89 -29.97 2.14
CA PRO A 316 24.70 -29.79 2.97
C PRO A 316 24.81 -30.60 4.27
N PRO A 317 24.56 -29.98 5.44
CA PRO A 317 24.38 -30.71 6.68
C PRO A 317 23.21 -31.70 6.60
N ARG A 318 23.23 -32.74 7.44
CA ARG A 318 22.20 -33.80 7.45
C ARG A 318 20.77 -33.26 7.60
N TRP A 319 20.58 -32.22 8.42
CA TRP A 319 19.25 -31.64 8.68
C TRP A 319 18.57 -31.06 7.43
N VAL A 320 19.34 -30.78 6.37
CA VAL A 320 18.78 -30.31 5.08
C VAL A 320 17.81 -31.34 4.48
N PHE A 321 17.98 -32.61 4.84
CA PHE A 321 17.13 -33.71 4.35
C PHE A 321 15.99 -34.07 5.30
N ASP A 322 15.97 -33.48 6.50
CA ASP A 322 14.95 -33.72 7.52
C ASP A 322 13.83 -32.69 7.35
N GLN A 323 12.57 -33.14 7.44
CA GLN A 323 11.43 -32.23 7.44
C GLN A 323 11.38 -31.49 8.79
N ILE A 324 11.18 -30.17 8.77
CA ILE A 324 10.98 -29.38 9.98
C ILE A 324 9.51 -29.07 10.10
N ASP A 325 8.88 -29.54 11.17
CA ASP A 325 7.51 -29.19 11.53
C ASP A 325 7.48 -28.51 12.90
N ALA A 326 6.50 -27.64 13.11
CA ALA A 326 6.17 -27.10 14.42
C ALA A 326 4.67 -26.78 14.53
N SER A 327 4.20 -26.62 15.75
CA SER A 327 2.84 -26.20 16.05
C SER A 327 2.83 -24.93 16.88
N GLY A 328 1.84 -24.08 16.64
CA GLY A 328 1.52 -22.90 17.44
C GLY A 328 0.06 -22.93 17.83
N SER A 329 -0.29 -22.30 18.95
CA SER A 329 -1.66 -22.24 19.45
C SER A 329 -1.98 -20.85 19.96
N ALA A 330 -3.19 -20.38 19.73
CA ALA A 330 -3.69 -19.11 20.24
C ALA A 330 -5.07 -19.27 20.87
N LYS A 331 -5.29 -18.54 21.97
CA LYS A 331 -6.61 -18.43 22.61
C LYS A 331 -7.51 -17.56 21.76
N PHE A 332 -8.82 -17.83 21.78
CA PHE A 332 -9.81 -17.04 21.06
C PHE A 332 -9.63 -15.53 21.29
N ARG A 333 -9.48 -14.78 20.19
CA ARG A 333 -9.35 -13.32 20.21
C ARG A 333 -10.22 -12.70 19.12
N ASN A 334 -11.37 -12.18 19.54
CA ASN A 334 -12.35 -11.45 18.71
C ASN A 334 -13.01 -12.28 17.60
N SER A 335 -12.24 -12.97 16.76
CA SER A 335 -12.72 -13.81 15.66
C SER A 335 -11.84 -15.06 15.47
N PRO A 336 -12.39 -16.15 14.89
CA PRO A 336 -11.62 -17.34 14.56
C PRO A 336 -10.46 -17.07 13.60
N LEU A 337 -10.62 -16.10 12.69
CA LEU A 337 -9.59 -15.75 11.71
C LEU A 337 -8.37 -15.09 12.37
N HIS A 338 -8.59 -14.11 13.25
CA HIS A 338 -7.48 -13.49 14.00
C HIS A 338 -6.81 -14.50 14.93
N THR A 339 -7.60 -15.36 15.57
CA THR A 339 -7.06 -16.43 16.43
C THR A 339 -6.19 -17.41 15.63
N LYS A 340 -6.60 -17.77 14.42
CA LYS A 340 -5.80 -18.61 13.52
C LYS A 340 -4.50 -17.91 13.11
N GLN A 341 -4.54 -16.62 12.79
CA GLN A 341 -3.34 -15.84 12.45
C GLN A 341 -2.34 -15.82 13.63
N ASP A 342 -2.81 -15.51 14.84
CA ASP A 342 -1.98 -15.52 16.04
C ASP A 342 -1.33 -16.91 16.28
N ALA A 343 -2.05 -18.01 15.96
CA ALA A 343 -1.52 -19.38 16.04
C ALA A 343 -0.50 -19.70 14.92
N GLU A 344 -0.69 -19.16 13.71
CA GLU A 344 0.28 -19.24 12.60
C GLU A 344 1.59 -18.51 12.92
N ASP A 345 1.51 -17.32 13.53
CA ASP A 345 2.68 -16.56 13.96
C ASP A 345 3.46 -17.34 15.03
N SER A 346 2.75 -17.90 16.04
CA SER A 346 3.36 -18.76 17.06
C SER A 346 4.03 -20.02 16.47
N ALA A 347 3.41 -20.66 15.47
CA ALA A 347 3.99 -21.82 14.80
C ALA A 347 5.25 -21.43 14.00
N THR A 348 5.22 -20.26 13.34
CA THR A 348 6.35 -19.71 12.59
C THR A 348 7.54 -19.42 13.49
N ASP A 349 7.32 -18.84 14.67
CA ASP A 349 8.37 -18.60 15.67
C ASP A 349 8.98 -19.90 16.19
N ALA A 350 8.18 -20.95 16.34
CA ALA A 350 8.65 -22.27 16.72
C ALA A 350 9.53 -22.91 15.62
N ILE A 351 9.16 -22.79 14.33
CA ILE A 351 10.01 -23.22 13.20
C ILE A 351 11.31 -22.42 13.18
N ARG A 352 11.24 -21.09 13.32
CA ARG A 352 12.41 -20.20 13.37
C ARG A 352 13.38 -20.65 14.47
N SER A 353 12.87 -20.88 15.67
CA SER A 353 13.68 -21.32 16.80
C SER A 353 14.38 -22.66 16.53
N LYS A 354 13.67 -23.63 15.94
CA LYS A 354 14.25 -24.92 15.54
C LYS A 354 15.35 -24.75 14.49
N LEU A 355 15.11 -23.97 13.44
CA LEU A 355 16.09 -23.67 12.39
C LEU A 355 17.36 -23.03 12.94
N LEU A 356 17.23 -21.97 13.74
CA LEU A 356 18.37 -21.22 14.27
C LEU A 356 19.22 -22.09 15.20
N ALA A 357 18.63 -23.08 15.87
CA ALA A 357 19.35 -24.05 16.69
C ALA A 357 20.08 -25.16 15.89
N MET A 358 19.83 -25.30 14.58
CA MET A 358 20.47 -26.33 13.77
C MET A 358 21.96 -26.02 13.59
N LYS A 359 22.80 -27.06 13.69
CA LYS A 359 24.24 -26.93 13.47
C LYS A 359 24.53 -26.73 11.98
N LEU A 360 25.18 -25.61 11.64
CA LEU A 360 25.66 -25.34 10.30
C LEU A 360 27.03 -25.99 10.08
N SER A 361 27.93 -25.87 11.06
CA SER A 361 29.25 -26.55 11.09
C SER A 361 29.65 -26.92 12.52
N GLU A 362 30.86 -27.46 12.71
CA GLU A 362 31.35 -27.80 14.05
C GLU A 362 31.50 -26.53 14.90
N GLY A 363 30.65 -26.40 15.94
CA GLY A 363 30.66 -25.25 16.83
C GLY A 363 29.98 -23.98 16.29
N LEU A 364 29.24 -24.07 15.18
CA LEU A 364 28.47 -22.95 14.64
C LEU A 364 27.04 -23.38 14.31
N THR A 365 26.07 -22.74 14.94
CA THR A 365 24.64 -22.86 14.63
C THR A 365 24.24 -21.92 13.51
N LEU A 366 23.11 -22.20 12.86
CA LEU A 366 22.55 -21.32 11.85
C LEU A 366 22.17 -19.94 12.43
N GLY A 367 21.75 -19.89 13.70
CA GLY A 367 21.48 -18.64 14.42
C GLY A 367 22.73 -17.79 14.59
N GLU A 368 23.82 -18.37 15.11
CA GLU A 368 25.09 -17.66 15.24
C GLU A 368 25.66 -17.21 13.88
N ALA A 369 25.46 -18.02 12.84
CA ALA A 369 25.85 -17.66 11.48
C ALA A 369 25.01 -16.49 10.94
N ALA A 370 23.68 -16.50 11.16
CA ALA A 370 22.77 -15.41 10.81
C ALA A 370 23.08 -14.11 11.58
N ASP A 371 23.61 -14.22 12.80
CA ASP A 371 24.07 -13.07 13.56
C ASP A 371 25.34 -12.43 13.03
N ARG A 372 26.22 -13.24 12.44
CA ARG A 372 27.47 -12.79 11.81
C ARG A 372 27.28 -12.33 10.37
N ASP A 373 26.33 -12.92 9.65
CA ASP A 373 26.10 -12.68 8.22
C ASP A 373 24.61 -12.35 7.93
N PRO A 374 24.30 -11.08 7.59
CA PRO A 374 22.95 -10.66 7.20
C PRO A 374 22.36 -11.43 6.03
N ALA A 375 23.18 -11.98 5.11
CA ALA A 375 22.70 -12.76 3.98
C ALA A 375 22.12 -14.11 4.44
N ILE A 376 22.75 -14.75 5.43
CA ILE A 376 22.24 -15.97 6.07
C ILE A 376 20.92 -15.68 6.79
N ARG A 377 20.84 -14.58 7.56
CA ARG A 377 19.59 -14.15 8.21
C ARG A 377 18.47 -13.97 7.18
N ALA A 378 18.75 -13.26 6.10
CA ALA A 378 17.77 -13.05 5.02
C ALA A 378 17.35 -14.35 4.33
N ALA A 379 18.25 -15.34 4.20
CA ALA A 379 17.90 -16.66 3.67
C ALA A 379 16.98 -17.43 4.62
N VAL A 380 17.22 -17.36 5.94
CA VAL A 380 16.33 -17.94 6.96
C VAL A 380 14.94 -17.30 6.89
N ASP A 381 14.85 -15.97 6.83
CA ASP A 381 13.57 -15.26 6.75
C ASP A 381 12.80 -15.63 5.47
N ARG A 382 13.50 -15.73 4.32
CA ARG A 382 12.89 -16.21 3.07
C ARG A 382 12.38 -17.64 3.19
N ALA A 383 13.14 -18.54 3.81
CA ALA A 383 12.70 -19.91 4.01
C ALA A 383 11.45 -19.98 4.89
N LEU A 384 11.41 -19.24 6.00
CA LEU A 384 10.24 -19.17 6.88
C LEU A 384 8.99 -18.69 6.15
N SER A 385 9.12 -17.72 5.24
CA SER A 385 8.01 -17.24 4.40
C SER A 385 7.40 -18.32 3.49
N ARG A 386 8.13 -19.42 3.24
CA ARG A 386 7.70 -20.56 2.42
C ARG A 386 7.18 -21.73 3.27
N ALA A 387 7.23 -21.63 4.60
CA ALA A 387 6.61 -22.61 5.48
C ALA A 387 5.10 -22.68 5.22
N ARG A 388 4.54 -23.89 5.24
CA ARG A 388 3.15 -24.14 4.87
C ARG A 388 2.37 -24.72 6.02
N THR A 389 1.19 -24.16 6.26
CA THR A 389 0.17 -24.76 7.13
C THR A 389 -0.34 -26.05 6.50
N PHE A 390 -0.24 -27.16 7.22
CA PHE A 390 -0.77 -28.46 6.76
C PHE A 390 -1.90 -29.00 7.65
N LYS A 391 -2.08 -28.45 8.85
CA LYS A 391 -3.21 -28.79 9.72
C LYS A 391 -3.65 -27.57 10.55
N VAL A 392 -4.95 -27.39 10.70
CA VAL A 392 -5.57 -26.40 11.58
C VAL A 392 -6.64 -27.12 12.40
N ASP A 393 -6.53 -27.04 13.72
CA ASP A 393 -7.48 -27.60 14.67
C ASP A 393 -8.18 -26.44 15.40
N TYR A 394 -9.52 -26.45 15.43
CA TYR A 394 -10.34 -25.47 16.15
C TYR A 394 -10.98 -26.17 17.34
N ASP A 395 -10.69 -25.70 18.54
CA ASP A 395 -11.23 -26.26 19.77
C ASP A 395 -12.59 -25.63 20.12
N SER A 396 -13.34 -26.31 20.99
CA SER A 396 -14.69 -25.88 21.39
C SER A 396 -14.72 -24.59 22.21
N ASP A 397 -13.58 -24.20 22.80
CA ASP A 397 -13.40 -22.93 23.51
C ASP A 397 -13.04 -21.76 22.55
N GLY A 398 -12.98 -22.04 21.24
CA GLY A 398 -12.62 -21.08 20.21
C GLY A 398 -11.12 -20.85 20.05
N SER A 399 -10.27 -21.56 20.81
CA SER A 399 -8.83 -21.56 20.57
C SER A 399 -8.50 -22.31 19.26
N VAL A 400 -7.34 -21.97 18.69
CA VAL A 400 -6.89 -22.52 17.41
C VAL A 400 -5.47 -23.03 17.58
N SER A 401 -5.21 -24.23 17.07
CA SER A 401 -3.87 -24.82 16.95
C SER A 401 -3.54 -25.03 15.48
N VAL A 402 -2.37 -24.55 15.06
CA VAL A 402 -1.89 -24.64 13.68
C VAL A 402 -0.60 -25.44 13.64
N LYS A 403 -0.52 -26.38 12.69
CA LYS A 403 0.72 -27.11 12.37
C LYS A 403 1.27 -26.67 11.03
N MET A 404 2.54 -26.29 11.03
CA MET A 404 3.27 -25.83 9.86
C MET A 404 4.47 -26.72 9.59
N MET A 405 4.85 -26.82 8.32
CA MET A 405 6.03 -27.53 7.88
C MET A 405 6.88 -26.66 6.96
N LEU A 406 8.20 -26.89 7.00
CA LEU A 406 9.19 -26.26 6.14
C LEU A 406 10.09 -27.33 5.52
N ASP A 407 10.36 -27.21 4.22
CA ASP A 407 11.39 -27.99 3.52
C ASP A 407 12.74 -27.24 3.59
N PRO A 408 13.74 -27.73 4.35
CA PRO A 408 15.00 -27.02 4.52
C PRO A 408 15.90 -27.07 3.29
N ARG A 409 15.58 -27.87 2.26
CA ARG A 409 16.33 -27.91 1.00
C ARG A 409 16.29 -26.59 0.25
N GLU A 410 15.17 -25.88 0.33
CA GLU A 410 15.03 -24.56 -0.27
C GLU A 410 15.89 -23.53 0.45
N LEU A 411 15.96 -23.60 1.79
CA LEU A 411 16.88 -22.78 2.58
C LEU A 411 18.33 -23.04 2.17
N TRP A 412 18.73 -24.31 2.07
CA TRP A 412 20.09 -24.66 1.66
C TRP A 412 20.42 -24.15 0.25
N THR A 413 19.47 -24.23 -0.67
CA THR A 413 19.61 -23.67 -2.03
C THR A 413 19.84 -22.15 -1.98
N ASP A 414 19.16 -21.43 -1.08
CA ASP A 414 19.35 -20.00 -0.89
C ASP A 414 20.70 -19.67 -0.21
N LEU A 415 21.18 -20.51 0.71
CA LEU A 415 22.47 -20.34 1.39
C LEU A 415 23.68 -20.67 0.51
N SER A 416 23.53 -21.63 -0.42
CA SER A 416 24.61 -22.08 -1.31
C SER A 416 24.74 -21.27 -2.59
N ARG A 417 23.85 -20.30 -2.82
CA ARG A 417 23.96 -19.37 -3.94
C ARG A 417 25.08 -18.35 -3.66
N PRO A 418 26.04 -18.19 -4.58
CA PRO A 418 27.13 -17.22 -4.44
C PRO A 418 26.65 -15.77 -4.52
#